data_AF-A0AAZ3SES5-F1
#
_entry.id   AF-A0AAZ3SES5-F1
#
_cell.length_a   1.000
_cell.length_b   1.000
_cell.length_c   1.000
_cell.angle_alpha   90.00
_cell.angle_beta   90.00
_cell.angle_gamma   90.00
#
_symmetry.space_group_name_H-M   'P 1'
#
loop_
_entity.id
_entity.type
_entity.pdbx_description
1 polymer ?
#
loop_
_entity_poly.entity_id
_entity_poly.type
_entity_poly.pdbx_seq_one_letter_code
_entity_poly.pdbx_strand_id
1 'polypeptide(L)'
;MFTRTYGKLYMQNSELFQDLFTELKRYYTGGNVNLEEMLNDFWSRLLERMFQLLNSQYHFTDDYLECVSKYTDQLKPFGDVPRKLKAQVTRAFIAARTFVQGLMVGREVANRVAKVNVAPACIRALTKMLYCPYCRGLPGLKPCHNYCHNVMRGCLANQADLDPEWNLFIGHFGMFIFTCSRRCYPE
;
A
#
# COMPACT_ATOMS: atom_id res chain seq x y z
N MET A 1 1.83 -18.92 19.75
CA MET A 1 3.21 -19.37 19.47
C MET A 1 4.16 -18.89 20.57
N PHE A 2 4.43 -17.58 20.71
CA PHE A 2 5.34 -17.04 21.73
C PHE A 2 4.99 -17.40 23.18
N THR A 3 3.69 -17.44 23.53
CA THR A 3 3.23 -17.91 24.85
C THR A 3 3.63 -19.36 25.16
N ARG A 4 3.67 -20.24 24.14
CA ARG A 4 4.07 -21.65 24.31
C ARG A 4 5.58 -21.81 24.42
N THR A 5 6.36 -20.98 23.72
CA THR A 5 7.82 -21.07 23.67
C THR A 5 8.51 -20.35 24.83
N TYR A 6 8.02 -19.16 25.19
CA TYR A 6 8.66 -18.28 26.17
C TYR A 6 7.84 -18.13 27.47
N GLY A 7 6.64 -18.71 27.53
CA GLY A 7 5.83 -18.79 28.74
C GLY A 7 5.58 -17.43 29.40
N LYS A 8 5.85 -17.36 30.72
CA LYS A 8 5.64 -16.16 31.54
C LYS A 8 6.47 -14.96 31.08
N LEU A 9 7.69 -15.17 30.56
CA LEU A 9 8.58 -14.08 30.12
C LEU A 9 7.94 -13.28 28.98
N TYR A 10 7.26 -13.95 28.05
CA TYR A 10 6.53 -13.26 26.99
C TYR A 10 5.24 -12.64 27.52
N MET A 11 4.47 -13.35 28.36
CA MET A 11 3.19 -12.83 28.87
C MET A 11 3.35 -11.55 29.70
N GLN A 12 4.44 -11.40 30.44
CA GLN A 12 4.73 -10.19 31.24
C GLN A 12 5.21 -9.00 30.40
N ASN A 13 5.53 -9.22 29.12
CA ASN A 13 6.12 -8.23 28.22
C ASN A 13 5.38 -8.16 26.87
N SER A 14 4.20 -8.77 26.79
CA SER A 14 3.45 -8.90 25.54
C SER A 14 2.96 -7.55 25.01
N GLU A 15 2.76 -6.59 25.91
CA GLU A 15 2.36 -5.21 25.59
C GLU A 15 3.34 -4.57 24.58
N LEU A 16 4.64 -4.76 24.76
CA LEU A 16 5.67 -4.22 23.86
C LEU A 16 5.49 -4.74 22.41
N PHE A 17 5.09 -6.00 22.25
CA PHE A 17 4.78 -6.57 20.94
C PHE A 17 3.42 -6.10 20.41
N GLN A 18 2.41 -5.94 21.28
CA GLN A 18 1.10 -5.43 20.90
C GLN A 18 1.18 -3.99 20.39
N ASP A 19 1.97 -3.14 21.05
CA ASP A 19 2.27 -1.77 20.62
C ASP A 19 2.89 -1.76 19.23
N LEU A 20 3.91 -2.61 19.01
CA LEU A 20 4.56 -2.76 17.70
C LEU A 20 3.54 -3.09 16.60
N PHE A 21 2.70 -4.09 16.81
CA PHE A 21 1.69 -4.48 15.81
C PHE A 21 0.61 -3.40 15.62
N THR A 22 0.27 -2.65 16.67
CA THR A 22 -0.67 -1.54 16.59
C THR A 22 -0.12 -0.41 15.73
N GLU A 23 1.13 -0.02 15.94
CA GLU A 23 1.80 1.00 15.12
C GLU A 23 2.05 0.54 13.68
N LEU A 24 2.40 -0.73 13.46
CA LEU A 24 2.48 -1.31 12.11
C LEU A 24 1.12 -1.23 11.38
N LYS A 25 0.03 -1.54 12.08
CA LYS A 25 -1.33 -1.43 11.52
C LYS A 25 -1.68 0.02 11.20
N ARG A 26 -1.37 0.95 12.12
CA ARG A 26 -1.60 2.39 11.94
C ARG A 26 -0.82 2.94 10.75
N TYR A 27 0.44 2.55 10.58
CA TYR A 27 1.25 2.89 9.41
C TYR A 27 0.58 2.38 8.12
N TYR A 28 0.16 1.13 8.10
CA TYR A 28 -0.50 0.52 6.94
C TYR A 28 -1.81 1.23 6.57
N THR A 29 -2.63 1.62 7.54
CA THR A 29 -3.91 2.32 7.30
C THR A 29 -3.76 3.79 6.92
N GLY A 30 -2.54 4.30 6.75
CA GLY A 30 -2.30 5.66 6.30
C GLY A 30 -1.93 6.66 7.40
N GLY A 31 -1.70 6.21 8.63
CA GLY A 31 -1.25 7.07 9.73
C GLY A 31 0.12 7.71 9.44
N ASN A 32 0.35 8.89 10.01
CA ASN A 32 1.65 9.55 10.01
C ASN A 32 2.54 8.90 11.08
N VAL A 33 3.22 7.82 10.71
CA VAL A 33 4.10 7.03 11.59
C VAL A 33 5.44 6.89 10.88
N ASN A 34 6.53 7.21 11.57
CA ASN A 34 7.86 6.93 11.08
C ASN A 34 8.21 5.48 11.41
N LEU A 35 8.16 4.62 10.40
CA LEU A 35 8.36 3.18 10.57
C LEU A 35 9.77 2.85 11.09
N GLU A 36 10.78 3.63 10.69
CA GLU A 36 12.15 3.39 11.12
C GLU A 36 12.37 3.71 12.60
N GLU A 37 11.81 4.83 13.05
CA GLU A 37 11.85 5.29 14.43
C GLU A 37 11.08 4.31 15.33
N MET A 38 9.86 3.94 14.95
CA MET A 38 9.06 2.97 15.69
C MET A 38 9.77 1.62 15.85
N LEU A 39 10.47 1.14 14.82
CA LEU A 39 11.24 -0.10 14.91
C LEU A 39 12.47 0.06 15.80
N ASN A 40 13.16 1.19 15.72
CA ASN A 40 14.30 1.49 16.60
C ASN A 40 13.86 1.52 18.07
N ASP A 41 12.75 2.19 18.37
CA ASP A 41 12.17 2.29 19.72
C ASP A 41 11.77 0.91 20.27
N PHE A 42 11.14 0.08 19.42
CA PHE A 42 10.83 -1.31 19.78
C PHE A 42 12.08 -2.08 20.21
N TRP A 43 13.16 -2.00 19.43
CA TRP A 43 14.40 -2.71 19.74
C TRP A 43 15.10 -2.16 20.98
N SER A 44 15.07 -0.85 21.21
CA SER A 44 15.61 -0.23 22.43
C SER A 44 14.86 -0.71 23.66
N ARG A 45 13.53 -0.59 23.67
CA ARG A 45 12.68 -1.05 24.78
C ARG A 45 12.83 -2.56 25.03
N LEU A 46 12.96 -3.35 23.96
CA LEU A 46 13.18 -4.80 24.07
C LEU A 46 14.54 -5.12 24.69
N LEU A 47 15.59 -4.39 24.32
CA LEU A 47 16.92 -4.55 24.89
C LEU A 47 16.91 -4.27 26.39
N GLU A 48 16.39 -3.13 26.80
CA GLU A 48 16.33 -2.72 28.21
C GLU A 48 15.59 -3.77 29.04
N ARG A 49 14.44 -4.25 28.53
CA ARG A 49 13.64 -5.25 29.23
C ARG A 49 14.34 -6.60 29.30
N MET A 50 14.99 -7.04 28.23
CA MET A 50 15.77 -8.28 28.24
C MET A 50 17.00 -8.19 29.14
N PHE A 51 17.67 -7.04 29.16
CA PHE A 51 18.84 -6.81 29.99
C PHE A 51 18.50 -6.90 31.48
N GLN A 52 17.39 -6.29 31.90
CA GLN A 52 16.85 -6.42 33.26
C GLN A 52 16.46 -7.86 33.60
N LEU A 53 15.82 -8.58 32.68
CA LEU A 53 15.39 -9.97 32.90
C LEU A 53 16.57 -10.93 33.07
N LEU A 54 17.61 -10.77 32.23
CA LEU A 54 18.82 -11.59 32.28
C LEU A 54 19.67 -11.29 33.52
N ASN A 55 19.62 -10.06 34.02
CA ASN A 55 20.40 -9.59 35.18
C ASN A 55 19.50 -9.22 36.36
N SER A 56 18.46 -10.02 36.62
CA SER A 56 17.43 -9.74 37.65
C SER A 56 17.96 -9.60 39.08
N GLN A 57 19.19 -10.06 39.35
CA GLN A 57 19.89 -9.88 40.63
C GLN A 57 20.37 -8.43 40.88
N TYR A 58 20.37 -7.59 39.85
CA TYR A 58 20.80 -6.19 39.92
C TYR A 58 19.62 -5.25 39.66
N HIS A 59 19.64 -4.10 40.32
CA HIS A 59 18.74 -2.98 40.02
C HIS A 59 19.48 -1.96 39.16
N PHE A 60 18.97 -1.71 37.97
CA PHE A 60 19.52 -0.73 37.03
C PHE A 60 18.67 0.54 37.06
N THR A 61 19.33 1.70 37.10
CA THR A 61 18.68 3.00 36.93
C THR A 61 18.38 3.27 35.46
N ASP A 62 17.44 4.17 35.18
CA ASP A 62 17.09 4.55 33.80
C ASP A 62 18.32 5.12 33.05
N ASP A 63 19.15 5.93 33.71
CA ASP A 63 20.40 6.45 33.13
C ASP A 63 21.37 5.33 32.70
N TYR A 64 21.42 4.23 33.47
CA TYR A 64 22.26 3.09 33.13
C TYR A 64 21.70 2.35 31.91
N LEU A 65 20.38 2.20 31.82
CA LEU A 65 19.73 1.56 30.68
C LEU A 65 19.86 2.41 29.41
N GLU A 66 19.76 3.74 29.51
CA GLU A 66 20.05 4.65 28.39
C GLU A 66 21.51 4.50 27.92
N CYS A 67 22.44 4.36 28.86
CA CYS A 67 23.84 4.07 28.55
C CYS A 67 23.98 2.75 27.78
N VAL A 68 23.33 1.67 28.24
CA VAL A 68 23.32 0.38 27.53
C VAL A 68 22.75 0.53 26.12
N SER A 69 21.65 1.25 25.97
CA SER A 69 21.03 1.53 24.68
C SER A 69 21.98 2.25 23.71
N LYS A 70 22.88 3.13 24.19
CA LYS A 70 23.92 3.80 23.37
C LYS A 70 24.99 2.85 22.83
N TYR A 71 25.28 1.74 23.51
CA TYR A 71 26.28 0.75 23.05
C TYR A 71 25.69 -0.39 22.21
N THR A 72 24.38 -0.37 21.94
CA THR A 72 23.67 -1.42 21.19
C THR A 72 24.28 -1.70 19.82
N ASP A 73 24.69 -0.67 19.08
CA ASP A 73 25.25 -0.82 17.73
C ASP A 73 26.62 -1.51 17.72
N GLN A 74 27.40 -1.34 18.79
CA GLN A 74 28.71 -1.95 18.93
C GLN A 74 28.61 -3.40 19.42
N LEU A 75 27.74 -3.63 20.42
CA LEU A 75 27.60 -4.94 21.07
C LEU A 75 26.72 -5.91 20.27
N LYS A 76 25.82 -5.38 19.43
CA LYS A 76 24.84 -6.15 18.63
C LYS A 76 24.21 -7.30 19.43
N PRO A 77 23.49 -7.02 20.53
CA PRO A 77 22.91 -8.05 21.40
C PRO A 77 21.94 -8.98 20.66
N PHE A 78 21.32 -8.49 19.59
CA PHE A 78 20.42 -9.24 18.72
C PHE A 78 21.08 -9.62 17.37
N GLY A 79 22.41 -9.50 17.26
CA GLY A 79 23.15 -9.66 16.02
C GLY A 79 22.65 -8.74 14.91
N ASP A 80 22.54 -9.27 13.70
CA ASP A 80 22.05 -8.53 12.53
C ASP A 80 20.51 -8.56 12.39
N VAL A 81 19.79 -9.18 13.33
CA VAL A 81 18.32 -9.36 13.23
C VAL A 81 17.59 -8.01 13.17
N PRO A 82 17.86 -7.01 14.05
CA PRO A 82 17.16 -5.72 14.00
C PRO A 82 17.33 -5.02 12.66
N ARG A 83 18.56 -5.00 12.12
CA ARG A 83 18.89 -4.38 10.84
C ARG A 83 18.19 -5.07 9.67
N LYS A 84 18.22 -6.42 9.62
CA LYS A 84 17.57 -7.21 8.56
C LYS A 84 16.04 -7.07 8.62
N LEU A 85 15.47 -7.19 9.82
CA LEU A 85 14.02 -7.05 10.03
C LEU A 85 13.56 -5.65 9.68
N LYS A 86 14.27 -4.60 10.10
CA LYS A 86 13.98 -3.21 9.72
C LYS A 86 13.95 -3.04 8.22
N ALA A 87 14.98 -3.47 7.50
CA ALA A 87 15.03 -3.35 6.05
C ALA A 87 13.89 -4.11 5.35
N GLN A 88 13.55 -5.32 5.81
CA GLN A 88 12.50 -6.15 5.22
C GLN A 88 11.10 -5.58 5.50
N VAL A 89 10.82 -5.24 6.76
CA VAL A 89 9.53 -4.68 7.20
C VAL A 89 9.30 -3.33 6.52
N THR A 90 10.31 -2.46 6.48
CA THR A 90 10.19 -1.17 5.79
C THR A 90 9.82 -1.31 4.32
N ARG A 91 10.52 -2.17 3.59
CA ARG A 91 10.20 -2.40 2.18
C ARG A 91 8.81 -3.01 1.99
N ALA A 92 8.43 -3.98 2.83
CA ALA A 92 7.14 -4.65 2.72
C ALA A 92 5.97 -3.70 3.02
N PHE A 93 6.05 -2.93 4.12
CA PHE A 93 4.96 -2.04 4.53
C PHE A 93 4.83 -0.81 3.65
N ILE A 94 5.92 -0.20 3.19
CA ILE A 94 5.87 0.88 2.20
C ILE A 94 5.15 0.38 0.95
N ALA A 95 5.58 -0.76 0.42
CA ALA A 95 5.05 -1.28 -0.83
C ALA A 95 3.57 -1.68 -0.70
N ALA A 96 3.17 -2.33 0.41
CA ALA A 96 1.78 -2.65 0.69
C ALA A 96 0.90 -1.39 0.86
N ARG A 97 1.38 -0.37 1.59
CA ARG A 97 0.68 0.91 1.76
C ARG A 97 0.49 1.61 0.42
N THR A 98 1.53 1.75 -0.38
CA THR A 98 1.48 2.37 -1.71
C THR A 98 0.51 1.63 -2.63
N PHE A 99 0.51 0.30 -2.59
CA PHE A 99 -0.43 -0.51 -3.37
C PHE A 99 -1.89 -0.23 -2.99
N VAL A 100 -2.23 -0.27 -1.71
CA VAL A 100 -3.61 0.00 -1.24
C VAL A 100 -4.02 1.44 -1.54
N GLN A 101 -3.13 2.40 -1.30
CA GLN A 101 -3.38 3.81 -1.62
C GLN A 101 -3.59 4.01 -3.12
N GLY A 102 -2.78 3.37 -3.97
CA GLY A 102 -2.97 3.45 -5.41
C GLY A 102 -4.29 2.82 -5.86
N LEU A 103 -4.77 1.71 -5.26
CA LEU A 103 -6.11 1.18 -5.56
C LEU A 103 -7.22 2.18 -5.22
N MET A 104 -7.09 2.87 -4.08
CA MET A 104 -8.05 3.90 -3.68
C MET A 104 -8.06 5.06 -4.67
N VAL A 105 -6.88 5.55 -5.09
CA VAL A 105 -6.75 6.59 -6.11
C VAL A 105 -7.31 6.12 -7.45
N GLY A 106 -6.98 4.91 -7.90
CA GLY A 106 -7.50 4.34 -9.14
C GLY A 106 -9.03 4.26 -9.15
N ARG A 107 -9.64 3.81 -8.04
CA ARG A 107 -11.10 3.85 -7.84
C ARG A 107 -11.65 5.27 -7.94
N GLU A 108 -11.00 6.23 -7.31
CA GLU A 108 -11.44 7.63 -7.32
C GLU A 108 -11.38 8.23 -8.73
N VAL A 109 -10.28 8.01 -9.46
CA VAL A 109 -10.13 8.46 -10.85
C VAL A 109 -11.21 7.84 -11.73
N ALA A 110 -11.42 6.52 -11.66
CA ALA A 110 -12.46 5.84 -12.43
C ALA A 110 -13.87 6.42 -12.16
N ASN A 111 -14.18 6.70 -10.88
CA ASN A 111 -15.45 7.31 -10.50
C ASN A 111 -15.61 8.75 -11.00
N ARG A 112 -14.52 9.54 -11.05
CA ARG A 112 -14.54 10.91 -11.58
C ARG A 112 -14.71 10.91 -13.10
N VAL A 113 -13.97 10.05 -13.80
CA VAL A 113 -14.03 9.90 -15.27
C VAL A 113 -15.43 9.45 -15.74
N ALA A 114 -16.06 8.55 -15.00
CA ALA A 114 -17.42 8.07 -15.30
C ALA A 114 -18.51 9.15 -15.20
N LYS A 115 -18.24 10.27 -14.51
CA LYS A 115 -19.18 11.39 -14.30
C LYS A 115 -18.94 12.57 -15.24
N VAL A 116 -17.97 12.48 -16.16
CA VAL A 116 -17.70 13.54 -17.11
C VAL A 116 -18.87 13.68 -18.09
N ASN A 117 -19.42 14.88 -18.17
CA ASN A 117 -20.54 15.17 -19.08
C ASN A 117 -20.12 15.03 -20.54
N VAL A 118 -21.04 14.49 -21.34
CA VAL A 118 -20.85 14.35 -22.79
C VAL A 118 -20.91 15.73 -23.45
N ALA A 119 -19.90 16.06 -24.25
CA ALA A 119 -19.86 17.35 -24.95
C ALA A 119 -21.05 17.52 -25.90
N PRO A 120 -21.63 18.74 -26.05
CA PRO A 120 -22.74 18.99 -26.98
C PRO A 120 -22.45 18.58 -28.43
N ALA A 121 -21.18 18.68 -28.86
CA ALA A 121 -20.74 18.21 -30.17
C ALA A 121 -20.89 16.70 -30.33
N CYS A 122 -20.56 15.92 -29.29
CA CYS A 122 -20.77 14.48 -29.27
C CYS A 122 -22.26 14.13 -29.30
N ILE A 123 -23.11 14.83 -28.53
CA ILE A 123 -24.57 14.62 -28.55
C ILE A 123 -25.11 14.78 -29.97
N ARG A 124 -24.72 15.85 -30.68
CA ARG A 124 -25.12 16.06 -32.09
C ARG A 124 -24.62 14.94 -33.00
N ALA A 125 -23.37 14.50 -32.84
CA ALA A 125 -22.78 13.44 -33.64
C ALA A 125 -23.47 12.08 -33.42
N LEU A 126 -23.73 11.72 -32.15
CA LEU A 126 -24.48 10.52 -31.77
C LEU A 126 -25.91 10.55 -32.30
N THR A 127 -26.61 11.68 -32.17
CA THR A 127 -27.98 11.82 -32.70
C THR A 127 -28.01 11.65 -34.21
N LYS A 128 -27.04 12.22 -34.92
CA LYS A 128 -26.91 12.06 -36.37
C LYS A 128 -26.64 10.61 -36.77
N MET A 129 -25.81 9.91 -36.00
CA MET A 129 -25.45 8.54 -36.27
C MET A 129 -26.60 7.55 -35.99
N LEU A 130 -27.35 7.75 -34.90
CA LEU A 130 -28.35 6.80 -34.43
C LEU A 130 -29.76 7.08 -34.96
N TYR A 131 -30.16 8.35 -35.04
CA TYR A 131 -31.57 8.71 -35.27
C TYR A 131 -31.86 9.33 -36.64
N CYS A 132 -30.89 9.93 -37.33
CA CYS A 132 -31.14 10.47 -38.68
C CYS A 132 -31.60 9.45 -39.73
N PRO A 133 -31.23 8.15 -39.69
CA PRO A 133 -31.81 7.17 -40.62
C PRO A 133 -33.33 7.07 -40.51
N TYR A 134 -33.90 7.13 -39.30
CA TYR A 134 -35.35 7.15 -39.10
C TYR A 134 -36.00 8.38 -39.74
N CYS A 135 -35.42 9.56 -39.53
CA CYS A 135 -35.91 10.81 -40.12
C CYS A 135 -35.85 10.81 -41.65
N ARG A 136 -35.02 9.96 -42.26
CA ARG A 136 -34.87 9.80 -43.70
C ARG A 136 -35.66 8.61 -44.27
N GLY A 137 -36.51 7.97 -43.48
CA GLY A 137 -37.30 6.82 -43.94
C GLY A 137 -36.50 5.52 -44.09
N LEU A 138 -35.34 5.40 -43.42
CA LEU A 138 -34.45 4.23 -43.44
C LEU A 138 -34.32 3.58 -42.04
N PRO A 139 -35.41 3.11 -41.42
CA PRO A 139 -35.42 2.66 -40.02
C PRO A 139 -34.62 1.37 -39.74
N GLY A 140 -34.26 0.59 -40.75
CA GLY A 140 -33.44 -0.63 -40.61
C GLY A 140 -31.94 -0.43 -40.81
N LEU A 141 -31.51 0.78 -41.22
CA LEU A 141 -30.12 1.03 -41.57
C LEU A 141 -29.27 1.22 -40.30
N LYS A 142 -28.34 0.28 -40.06
CA LYS A 142 -27.37 0.39 -38.97
C LYS A 142 -26.19 1.30 -39.36
N PRO A 143 -25.61 2.06 -38.42
CA PRO A 143 -24.41 2.84 -38.70
C PRO A 143 -23.24 1.93 -39.06
N CYS A 144 -22.44 2.35 -40.05
CA CYS A 144 -21.23 1.63 -40.44
C CYS A 144 -20.25 1.53 -39.27
N HIS A 145 -19.49 0.44 -39.18
CA HIS A 145 -18.53 0.21 -38.09
C HIS A 145 -17.54 1.38 -37.91
N ASN A 146 -16.88 1.81 -39.00
CA ASN A 146 -15.92 2.92 -38.96
C ASN A 146 -16.58 4.25 -38.60
N TYR A 147 -17.83 4.47 -39.03
CA TYR A 147 -18.56 5.69 -38.68
C TYR A 147 -18.86 5.72 -37.17
N CYS A 148 -19.33 4.60 -36.61
CA CYS A 148 -19.55 4.43 -35.18
C CYS A 148 -18.28 4.67 -34.38
N HIS A 149 -17.19 4.03 -34.77
CA HIS A 149 -15.92 4.14 -34.07
C HIS A 149 -15.37 5.57 -34.09
N ASN A 150 -15.47 6.29 -35.22
CA ASN A 150 -15.03 7.69 -35.30
C ASN A 150 -15.86 8.63 -34.42
N VAL A 151 -17.19 8.44 -34.37
CA VAL A 151 -18.06 9.20 -33.48
C VAL A 151 -17.71 8.92 -32.02
N MET A 152 -17.56 7.65 -31.64
CA MET A 152 -17.21 7.27 -30.27
C MET A 152 -15.82 7.76 -29.85
N ARG A 153 -14.81 7.71 -30.73
CA ARG A 153 -13.48 8.30 -30.47
C ARG A 153 -13.56 9.80 -30.19
N GLY A 154 -14.33 10.55 -30.98
CA GLY A 154 -14.53 11.98 -30.75
C GLY A 154 -15.28 12.26 -29.43
N CYS A 155 -16.24 11.41 -29.08
CA CYS A 155 -17.00 11.51 -27.84
C CYS A 155 -16.18 11.20 -26.58
N LEU A 156 -15.24 10.26 -26.68
CA LEU A 156 -14.43 9.76 -25.57
C LEU A 156 -12.99 10.28 -25.60
N ALA A 157 -12.69 11.34 -26.37
CA ALA A 157 -11.34 11.85 -26.55
C ALA A 157 -10.67 12.21 -25.22
N ASN A 158 -11.38 12.94 -24.34
CA ASN A 158 -10.86 13.34 -23.03
C ASN A 158 -10.59 12.13 -22.12
N GLN A 159 -11.36 11.05 -22.26
CA GLN A 159 -11.15 9.79 -21.52
C GLN A 159 -9.96 9.02 -22.09
N ALA A 160 -9.79 9.05 -23.41
CA ALA A 160 -8.67 8.41 -24.09
C ALA A 160 -7.32 9.04 -23.72
N ASP A 161 -7.30 10.34 -23.37
CA ASP A 161 -6.09 11.01 -22.87
C ASP A 161 -5.54 10.40 -21.57
N LEU A 162 -6.39 9.72 -20.77
CA LEU A 162 -5.95 9.00 -19.56
C LEU A 162 -5.38 7.61 -19.84
N ASP A 163 -5.61 7.03 -21.02
CA ASP A 163 -5.18 5.67 -21.37
C ASP A 163 -3.68 5.39 -21.13
N PRO A 164 -2.72 6.24 -21.56
CA PRO A 164 -1.30 5.96 -21.33
C PRO A 164 -0.94 5.90 -19.84
N GLU A 165 -1.41 6.86 -19.05
CA GLU A 165 -1.15 6.91 -17.60
C GLU A 165 -1.86 5.77 -16.87
N TRP A 166 -3.06 5.40 -17.32
CA TRP A 166 -3.80 4.27 -16.76
C TRP A 166 -3.10 2.94 -17.02
N ASN A 167 -2.56 2.73 -18.22
CA ASN A 167 -1.79 1.53 -18.55
C ASN A 167 -0.49 1.44 -17.75
N LEU A 168 0.22 2.56 -17.54
CA LEU A 168 1.38 2.62 -16.64
C LEU A 168 0.98 2.26 -15.20
N PHE A 169 -0.09 2.86 -14.70
CA PHE A 169 -0.65 2.57 -13.38
C PHE A 169 -0.94 1.07 -13.21
N ILE A 170 -1.71 0.45 -14.11
CA ILE A 170 -2.03 -0.99 -14.05
C ILE A 170 -0.77 -1.86 -14.17
N GLY A 171 0.20 -1.47 -15.00
CA GLY A 171 1.48 -2.15 -15.14
C GLY A 171 2.27 -2.21 -13.82
N HIS A 172 2.37 -1.09 -13.10
CA HIS A 172 3.01 -1.04 -11.79
C HIS A 172 2.28 -1.91 -10.75
N PHE A 173 0.95 -1.94 -10.79
CA PHE A 173 0.12 -2.80 -9.94
C PHE A 173 0.38 -4.29 -10.17
N GLY A 174 0.45 -4.72 -11.44
CA GLY A 174 0.78 -6.09 -11.80
C GLY A 174 2.17 -6.52 -11.32
N MET A 175 3.18 -5.65 -11.46
CA MET A 175 4.54 -5.93 -10.99
C MET A 175 4.64 -6.06 -9.47
N PHE A 176 3.87 -5.26 -8.72
CA PHE A 176 3.80 -5.39 -7.26
C PHE A 176 3.24 -6.75 -6.84
N ILE A 177 2.09 -7.16 -7.42
CA ILE A 177 1.46 -8.45 -7.09
C ILE A 177 2.45 -9.58 -7.35
N PHE A 178 3.12 -9.58 -8.50
CA PHE A 178 4.10 -10.62 -8.84
C PHE A 178 5.27 -10.68 -7.85
N THR A 179 5.79 -9.52 -7.44
CA THR A 179 6.88 -9.42 -6.48
C THR A 179 6.48 -9.91 -5.09
N CYS A 180 5.25 -9.60 -4.65
CA CYS A 180 4.73 -10.03 -3.36
C CYS A 180 4.48 -11.55 -3.35
N SER A 181 3.90 -12.09 -4.42
CA SER A 181 3.63 -13.53 -4.56
C SER A 181 4.90 -14.37 -4.56
N ARG A 182 5.94 -13.97 -5.31
CA ARG A 182 7.23 -14.68 -5.34
C ARG A 182 8.02 -14.61 -4.04
N ARG A 183 7.82 -13.56 -3.22
CA ARG A 183 8.46 -13.46 -1.90
C ARG A 183 7.72 -14.24 -0.81
N CYS A 184 6.42 -14.48 -0.96
CA CYS A 184 5.64 -15.28 0.00
C CYS A 184 5.83 -16.80 -0.20
N TYR A 185 6.17 -17.23 -1.42
CA TYR A 185 6.55 -18.61 -1.74
C TYR A 185 7.91 -18.62 -2.44
N PRO A 186 9.02 -18.60 -1.69
CA PRO A 186 10.30 -18.98 -2.26
C PRO A 186 10.27 -20.49 -2.49
N GLU A 187 10.27 -20.92 -3.76
CA GLU A 187 10.73 -22.27 -4.13
C GLU A 187 12.22 -22.42 -3.83
#